data_AF-A0A496RR71-F1
#
_entry.id   AF-A0A496RR71-F1
#
_cell.length_a   1.000
_cell.length_b   1.000
_cell.length_c   1.000
_cell.angle_alpha   90.00
_cell.angle_beta   90.00
_cell.angle_gamma   90.00
#
_symmetry.space_group_name_H-M   'P 1'
#
loop_
_entity.id
_entity.type
_entity.pdbx_description
1 polymer ?
#
loop_
_entity_poly.entity_id
_entity_poly.type
_entity_poly.pdbx_seq_one_letter_code
_entity_poly.pdbx_strand_id
1 'polypeptide(L)'
;MSEINLSIQDSKLYQKGIKALKRKNYAYAVELFSQVLISNPEKIECRHNLWLSLRGRKSVFPPSVLKLILEKIEIGFLQIKFIYFILFSKQALAISVIEKMIFLSPNNISRLNRLALLFMSQDNTDSAKVVFEEVLIIDQNNITALRQIMRLYFNDKSYHEAEVTAKLLLENIHNDLDAVNMLKDIAAIGAMDGGFNNIRPAKE
;
A
#
# COMPACT_ATOMS: atom_id res chain seq x y z
N MET A 1 -4.40 27.29 18.38
CA MET A 1 -5.81 26.84 18.36
C MET A 1 -6.24 26.21 17.03
N SER A 2 -5.50 26.40 15.92
CA SER A 2 -5.82 25.84 14.60
C SER A 2 -5.56 24.34 14.45
N GLU A 3 -4.42 23.84 14.94
CA GLU A 3 -4.03 22.42 14.80
C GLU A 3 -4.92 21.44 15.58
N ILE A 4 -5.34 21.83 16.79
CA ILE A 4 -6.21 21.01 17.65
C ILE A 4 -7.59 20.85 17.01
N ASN A 5 -8.14 21.92 16.40
CA ASN A 5 -9.41 21.87 15.69
C ASN A 5 -9.34 21.07 14.39
N LEU A 6 -8.22 21.14 13.65
CA LEU A 6 -7.99 20.31 12.47
C LEU A 6 -7.92 18.82 12.84
N SER A 7 -7.19 18.47 13.89
CA SER A 7 -7.06 17.09 14.37
C SER A 7 -8.41 16.48 14.82
N ILE A 8 -9.25 17.26 15.51
CA ILE A 8 -10.60 16.82 15.90
C ILE A 8 -11.48 16.59 14.67
N GLN A 9 -11.40 17.49 13.69
CA GLN A 9 -12.18 17.38 12.44
C GLN A 9 -11.73 16.17 11.61
N ASP A 10 -10.43 15.93 11.50
CA ASP A 10 -9.85 14.78 10.79
C ASP A 10 -10.24 13.46 11.45
N SER A 11 -10.25 13.41 12.78
CA SER A 11 -10.72 12.25 13.53
C SER A 11 -12.20 11.96 13.26
N LYS A 12 -13.04 13.01 13.21
CA LYS A 12 -14.47 12.89 12.90
C LYS A 12 -14.72 12.42 11.46
N LEU A 13 -13.99 12.97 10.49
CA LEU A 13 -14.05 12.56 9.08
C LEU A 13 -13.60 11.11 8.91
N TYR A 14 -12.52 10.71 9.56
CA TYR A 14 -12.02 9.34 9.56
C TYR A 14 -13.08 8.35 10.08
N GLN A 15 -13.69 8.63 11.25
CA GLN A 15 -14.75 7.77 11.80
C GLN A 15 -15.97 7.67 10.87
N LYS A 16 -16.31 8.78 10.21
CA LYS A 16 -17.38 8.81 9.21
C LYS A 16 -17.03 7.95 7.98
N GLY A 17 -15.77 7.99 7.54
CA GLY A 17 -15.23 7.16 6.46
C GLY A 17 -15.35 5.68 6.80
N ILE A 18 -14.95 5.28 8.01
CA ILE A 18 -15.08 3.89 8.50
C ILE A 18 -16.55 3.44 8.48
N LYS A 19 -17.47 4.30 8.94
CA LYS A 19 -18.91 3.99 8.91
C LYS A 19 -19.45 3.85 7.49
N ALA A 20 -18.97 4.66 6.55
CA ALA A 20 -19.31 4.56 5.13
C ALA A 20 -18.78 3.27 4.50
N LEU A 21 -17.53 2.89 4.83
CA LEU A 21 -16.89 1.66 4.38
C LEU A 21 -17.67 0.42 4.87
N LYS A 22 -18.05 0.38 6.17
CA LYS A 22 -18.89 -0.69 6.73
C LYS A 22 -20.24 -0.83 6.02
N ARG A 23 -20.79 0.28 5.52
CA ARG A 23 -22.05 0.31 4.75
C ARG A 23 -21.86 0.01 3.27
N LYS A 24 -20.64 -0.35 2.83
CA LYS A 24 -20.26 -0.55 1.41
C LYS A 24 -20.51 0.69 0.54
N ASN A 25 -20.62 1.88 1.14
CA ASN A 25 -20.71 3.12 0.39
C ASN A 25 -19.29 3.59 0.03
N TYR A 26 -18.70 2.88 -0.93
CA TYR A 26 -17.29 3.02 -1.28
C TYR A 26 -16.95 4.40 -1.85
N ALA A 27 -17.82 4.97 -2.71
CA ALA A 27 -17.59 6.29 -3.28
C ALA A 27 -17.49 7.37 -2.18
N TYR A 28 -18.40 7.32 -1.20
CA TYR A 28 -18.40 8.27 -0.10
C TYR A 28 -17.24 8.05 0.88
N ALA A 29 -16.88 6.78 1.14
CA ALA A 29 -15.72 6.45 1.96
C ALA A 29 -14.42 7.01 1.35
N VAL A 30 -14.25 6.90 0.01
CA VAL A 30 -13.08 7.48 -0.67
C VAL A 30 -13.00 8.99 -0.48
N GLU A 31 -14.11 9.73 -0.64
CA GLU A 31 -14.08 11.19 -0.47
C GLU A 31 -13.64 11.58 0.94
N LEU A 32 -14.18 10.89 1.96
CA LEU A 32 -13.86 11.17 3.36
C LEU A 32 -12.40 10.85 3.70
N PHE A 33 -11.87 9.71 3.23
CA PHE A 33 -10.46 9.36 3.48
C PHE A 33 -9.49 10.25 2.69
N SER A 34 -9.84 10.64 1.47
CA SER A 34 -9.05 11.59 0.66
C SER A 34 -8.93 12.95 1.34
N GLN A 35 -10.02 13.44 1.97
CA GLN A 35 -9.98 14.71 2.72
C GLN A 35 -9.03 14.65 3.91
N VAL A 36 -9.05 13.54 4.66
CA VAL A 36 -8.16 13.35 5.81
C VAL A 36 -6.70 13.23 5.38
N LEU A 37 -6.40 12.66 4.21
CA LEU A 37 -5.03 12.56 3.70
C LEU A 37 -4.50 13.89 3.15
N ILE A 38 -5.37 14.84 2.81
CA ILE A 38 -4.95 16.21 2.43
C ILE A 38 -4.43 16.96 3.66
N SER A 39 -5.09 16.81 4.81
CA SER A 39 -4.70 17.46 6.08
C SER A 39 -3.60 16.69 6.81
N ASN A 40 -3.66 15.36 6.79
CA ASN A 40 -2.69 14.48 7.44
C ASN A 40 -2.21 13.36 6.49
N PRO A 41 -1.20 13.65 5.64
CA PRO A 41 -0.68 12.71 4.65
C PRO A 41 -0.01 11.45 5.25
N GLU A 42 0.39 11.52 6.52
CA GLU A 42 1.11 10.46 7.24
C GLU A 42 0.17 9.43 7.87
N LYS A 43 -1.16 9.64 7.81
CA LYS A 43 -2.11 8.74 8.45
C LYS A 43 -2.29 7.42 7.68
N ILE A 44 -1.48 6.43 8.02
CA ILE A 44 -1.41 5.12 7.36
C ILE A 44 -2.77 4.40 7.34
N GLU A 45 -3.51 4.40 8.44
CA GLU A 45 -4.81 3.71 8.50
C GLU A 45 -5.83 4.34 7.56
N CYS A 46 -5.72 5.66 7.35
CA CYS A 46 -6.58 6.36 6.41
C CYS A 46 -6.26 5.96 4.97
N ARG A 47 -4.97 5.85 4.64
CA ARG A 47 -4.51 5.35 3.34
C ARG A 47 -4.96 3.91 3.12
N HIS A 48 -4.76 3.02 4.08
CA HIS A 48 -5.24 1.63 3.99
C HIS A 48 -6.75 1.54 3.75
N ASN A 49 -7.57 2.29 4.50
CA ASN A 49 -9.01 2.29 4.31
C ASN A 49 -9.47 2.95 2.99
N LEU A 50 -8.71 3.91 2.47
CA LEU A 50 -8.92 4.46 1.13
C LEU A 50 -8.73 3.37 0.07
N TRP A 51 -7.65 2.59 0.15
CA TRP A 51 -7.38 1.46 -0.76
C TRP A 51 -8.50 0.42 -0.72
N LEU A 52 -8.93 0.00 0.47
CA LEU A 52 -10.09 -0.88 0.64
C LEU A 52 -11.36 -0.32 -0.01
N SER A 53 -11.57 1.00 0.12
CA SER A 53 -12.71 1.67 -0.49
C SER A 53 -12.62 1.68 -2.02
N LEU A 54 -11.45 1.97 -2.57
CA LEU A 54 -11.22 1.97 -4.02
C LEU A 54 -11.45 0.59 -4.63
N ARG A 55 -10.99 -0.46 -3.97
CA ARG A 55 -11.24 -1.85 -4.38
C ARG A 55 -12.72 -2.21 -4.37
N GLY A 56 -13.43 -1.80 -3.32
CA GLY A 56 -14.87 -2.02 -3.19
C GLY A 56 -15.70 -1.25 -4.21
N ARG A 57 -15.22 -0.09 -4.66
CA ARG A 57 -15.88 0.82 -5.62
C ARG A 57 -15.97 0.27 -7.05
N LYS A 58 -15.92 -1.05 -7.28
CA LYS A 58 -16.14 -1.65 -8.61
C LYS A 58 -17.29 -0.92 -9.30
N SER A 59 -16.99 -0.25 -10.42
CA SER A 59 -17.95 0.61 -11.11
C SER A 59 -19.15 -0.25 -11.50
N VAL A 60 -20.28 -0.03 -10.85
CA VAL A 60 -21.53 -0.79 -11.06
C VAL A 60 -22.04 -0.65 -12.50
N PHE A 61 -21.56 0.37 -13.22
CA PHE A 61 -21.86 0.61 -14.62
C PHE A 61 -20.57 0.75 -15.43
N PRO A 62 -20.49 0.19 -16.66
CA PRO A 62 -19.39 0.48 -17.55
C PRO A 62 -19.34 2.00 -17.78
N PRO A 63 -18.20 2.66 -17.51
CA PRO A 63 -18.07 4.08 -17.78
C PRO A 63 -18.35 4.35 -19.27
N SER A 64 -19.02 5.47 -19.57
CA SER A 64 -19.22 5.87 -20.97
C SER A 64 -17.88 6.04 -21.69
N VAL A 65 -17.85 5.82 -23.00
CA VAL A 65 -16.63 5.99 -23.82
C VAL A 65 -16.01 7.37 -23.61
N LEU A 66 -16.85 8.41 -23.52
CA LEU A 66 -16.41 9.78 -23.21
C LEU A 66 -15.69 9.87 -21.85
N LYS A 67 -16.23 9.24 -20.80
CA LYS A 67 -15.60 9.20 -19.47
C LYS A 67 -14.24 8.50 -19.52
N LEU A 68 -14.13 7.38 -20.22
CA LEU A 68 -12.85 6.67 -20.40
C LEU A 68 -11.80 7.52 -21.14
N ILE A 69 -12.23 8.26 -22.16
CA ILE A 69 -11.34 9.18 -22.89
C ILE A 69 -10.86 10.30 -21.97
N LEU A 70 -11.77 10.93 -21.22
CA LEU A 70 -11.44 11.99 -20.27
C LEU A 70 -10.48 11.50 -19.17
N GLU A 71 -10.73 10.33 -18.59
CA GLU A 71 -9.83 9.72 -17.60
C GLU A 71 -8.43 9.45 -18.19
N LYS A 72 -8.34 8.97 -19.44
CA LYS A 72 -7.03 8.79 -20.11
C LYS A 72 -6.30 10.10 -20.34
N ILE A 73 -7.01 11.15 -20.77
CA ILE A 73 -6.43 12.49 -20.96
C ILE A 73 -5.93 13.03 -19.61
N GLU A 74 -6.73 12.91 -18.57
CA GLU A 74 -6.37 13.34 -17.21
C GLU A 74 -5.14 12.60 -16.69
N ILE A 75 -5.10 11.27 -16.85
CA ILE A 75 -3.94 10.44 -16.51
C ILE A 75 -2.68 10.91 -17.26
N GLY A 76 -2.79 11.24 -18.55
CA GLY A 76 -1.68 11.77 -19.34
C GLY A 76 -1.14 13.07 -18.79
N PHE A 77 -2.02 14.02 -18.43
CA PHE A 77 -1.62 15.28 -17.81
C PHE A 77 -0.97 15.07 -16.43
N LEU A 78 -1.55 14.18 -15.61
CA LEU A 78 -1.00 13.81 -14.31
C LEU A 78 0.39 13.16 -14.45
N GLN A 79 0.61 12.36 -15.49
CA GLN A 79 1.91 11.73 -15.74
C GLN A 79 3.00 12.77 -16.05
N ILE A 80 2.69 13.79 -16.85
CA ILE A 80 3.62 14.89 -17.12
C ILE A 80 3.93 15.65 -15.82
N LYS A 81 2.90 15.96 -15.04
CA LYS A 81 3.03 16.66 -13.75
C LYS A 81 3.84 15.84 -12.73
N PHE A 82 3.67 14.52 -12.71
CA PHE A 82 4.43 13.61 -11.88
C PHE A 82 5.91 13.67 -12.23
N ILE A 83 6.26 13.53 -13.52
CA ILE A 83 7.65 13.60 -13.98
C ILE A 83 8.28 14.94 -13.62
N TYR A 84 7.55 16.05 -13.83
CA TYR A 84 8.00 17.37 -13.40
C TYR A 84 8.33 17.39 -11.90
N PHE A 85 7.44 16.94 -11.03
CA PHE A 85 7.72 16.96 -9.59
C PHE A 85 8.87 16.05 -9.15
N ILE A 86 9.08 14.91 -9.81
CA ILE A 86 10.24 14.05 -9.58
C ILE A 86 11.54 14.77 -9.97
N LEU A 87 11.59 15.43 -11.13
CA LEU A 87 12.78 16.14 -11.61
C LEU A 87 13.18 17.32 -10.71
N PHE A 88 12.20 17.99 -10.11
CA PHE A 88 12.44 19.11 -9.18
C PHE A 88 12.52 18.66 -7.71
N SER A 89 12.67 17.35 -7.44
CA SER A 89 12.77 16.78 -6.09
C SER A 89 11.60 17.13 -5.16
N LYS A 90 10.41 17.42 -5.70
CA LYS A 90 9.20 17.73 -4.94
C LYS A 90 8.42 16.45 -4.60
N GLN A 91 9.02 15.60 -3.77
CA GLN A 91 8.50 14.25 -3.47
C GLN A 91 7.06 14.25 -2.92
N ALA A 92 6.73 15.11 -1.96
CA ALA A 92 5.36 15.18 -1.40
C ALA A 92 4.30 15.47 -2.48
N LEU A 93 4.62 16.37 -3.41
CA LEU A 93 3.73 16.66 -4.54
C LEU A 93 3.67 15.49 -5.53
N ALA A 94 4.79 14.81 -5.78
CA ALA A 94 4.81 13.62 -6.63
C ALA A 94 3.91 12.50 -6.07
N ILE A 95 3.95 12.27 -4.75
CA ILE A 95 3.07 11.33 -4.05
C ILE A 95 1.60 11.72 -4.28
N SER A 96 1.24 12.98 -4.05
CA SER A 96 -0.14 13.44 -4.25
C SER A 96 -0.65 13.24 -5.70
N VAL A 97 0.24 13.36 -6.69
CA VAL A 97 -0.11 13.19 -8.11
C VAL A 97 -0.27 11.71 -8.45
N ILE A 98 0.64 10.86 -8.00
CA ILE A 98 0.55 9.43 -8.32
C ILE A 98 -0.63 8.77 -7.61
N GLU A 99 -0.99 9.21 -6.40
CA GLU A 99 -2.20 8.77 -5.71
C GLU A 99 -3.47 9.12 -6.49
N LYS A 100 -3.53 10.30 -7.13
CA LYS A 100 -4.63 10.64 -8.04
C LYS A 100 -4.67 9.74 -9.27
N MET A 101 -3.51 9.42 -9.86
CA MET A 101 -3.45 8.51 -11.01
C MET A 101 -3.89 7.08 -10.64
N ILE A 102 -3.59 6.66 -9.42
CA ILE A 102 -4.05 5.41 -8.82
C ILE A 102 -5.56 5.46 -8.58
N PHE A 103 -6.09 6.57 -8.05
CA PHE A 103 -7.52 6.74 -7.83
C PHE A 103 -8.32 6.54 -9.13
N LEU A 104 -7.80 7.05 -10.26
CA LEU A 104 -8.39 6.89 -11.59
C LEU A 104 -8.18 5.48 -12.18
N SER A 105 -7.10 4.79 -11.82
CA SER A 105 -6.86 3.41 -12.26
C SER A 105 -6.17 2.61 -11.15
N PRO A 106 -6.94 2.02 -10.22
CA PRO A 106 -6.40 1.44 -8.99
C PRO A 106 -5.55 0.19 -9.21
N ASN A 107 -5.77 -0.53 -10.33
CA ASN A 107 -5.12 -1.82 -10.58
C ASN A 107 -3.82 -1.72 -11.39
N ASN A 108 -3.16 -0.55 -11.41
CA ASN A 108 -1.92 -0.37 -12.16
C ASN A 108 -0.69 -0.62 -11.29
N ILE A 109 -0.13 -1.83 -11.39
CA ILE A 109 1.06 -2.28 -10.64
C ILE A 109 2.26 -1.33 -10.81
N SER A 110 2.48 -0.79 -12.01
CA SER A 110 3.60 0.12 -12.24
C SER A 110 3.47 1.42 -11.42
N ARG A 111 2.26 1.95 -11.28
CA ARG A 111 2.00 3.14 -10.46
C ARG A 111 2.10 2.83 -8.97
N LEU A 112 1.61 1.68 -8.54
CA LEU A 112 1.75 1.18 -7.17
C LEU A 112 3.23 1.04 -6.78
N ASN A 113 4.04 0.39 -7.62
CA ASN A 113 5.47 0.24 -7.37
C ASN A 113 6.18 1.59 -7.26
N ARG A 114 5.85 2.55 -8.12
CA ARG A 114 6.39 3.92 -8.03
C ARG A 114 6.00 4.63 -6.75
N LEU A 115 4.75 4.46 -6.28
CA LEU A 115 4.30 5.03 -5.03
C LEU A 115 5.03 4.39 -3.82
N ALA A 116 5.18 3.06 -3.82
CA ALA A 116 5.92 2.36 -2.77
C ALA A 116 7.39 2.81 -2.70
N LEU A 117 8.05 2.94 -3.86
CA LEU A 117 9.43 3.45 -3.94
C LEU A 117 9.55 4.89 -3.42
N LEU A 118 8.55 5.74 -3.69
CA LEU A 118 8.52 7.09 -3.14
C LEU A 118 8.41 7.09 -1.61
N PHE A 119 7.55 6.26 -1.04
CA PHE A 119 7.47 6.10 0.41
C PHE A 119 8.76 5.55 1.01
N MET A 120 9.38 4.55 0.38
CA MET A 120 10.69 4.05 0.81
C MET A 120 11.76 5.15 0.77
N SER A 121 11.76 6.02 -0.24
CA SER A 121 12.72 7.14 -0.32
C SER A 121 12.52 8.23 0.73
N GLN A 122 11.40 8.20 1.45
CA GLN A 122 11.06 9.09 2.56
C GLN A 122 11.19 8.39 3.92
N ASP A 123 11.79 7.19 3.96
CA ASP A 123 11.84 6.31 5.13
C ASP A 123 10.46 5.94 5.70
N ASN A 124 9.37 6.20 4.95
CA ASN A 124 8.00 5.84 5.30
C ASN A 124 7.73 4.38 4.91
N THR A 125 8.46 3.49 5.57
CA THR A 125 8.44 2.04 5.31
C THR A 125 7.08 1.41 5.59
N ASP A 126 6.32 1.94 6.55
CA ASP A 126 4.95 1.49 6.84
C ASP A 126 3.98 1.76 5.69
N SER A 127 3.99 2.98 5.11
CA SER A 127 3.16 3.28 3.95
C SER A 127 3.59 2.46 2.73
N ALA A 128 4.89 2.23 2.56
CA ALA A 128 5.41 1.38 1.48
C ALA A 128 4.90 -0.07 1.61
N LYS A 129 4.90 -0.63 2.82
CA LYS A 129 4.40 -1.97 3.14
C LYS A 129 2.94 -2.12 2.68
N VAL A 130 2.06 -1.20 3.08
CA VAL A 130 0.64 -1.19 2.66
C VAL A 130 0.50 -1.17 1.13
N VAL A 131 1.33 -0.40 0.42
CA VAL A 131 1.26 -0.33 -1.04
C VAL A 131 1.74 -1.64 -1.69
N PHE A 132 2.77 -2.30 -1.15
CA PHE A 132 3.20 -3.61 -1.65
C PHE A 132 2.17 -4.71 -1.37
N GLU A 133 1.45 -4.66 -0.24
CA GLU A 133 0.32 -5.56 0.03
C GLU A 133 -0.77 -5.40 -1.05
N GLU A 134 -1.07 -4.17 -1.46
CA GLU A 134 -2.02 -3.92 -2.56
C GLU A 134 -1.52 -4.47 -3.90
N VAL A 135 -0.21 -4.43 -4.18
CA VAL A 135 0.36 -5.08 -5.37
C VAL A 135 0.14 -6.59 -5.32
N LEU A 136 0.38 -7.23 -4.17
CA LEU A 136 0.21 -8.68 -4.00
C LEU A 136 -1.25 -9.12 -4.05
N ILE A 137 -2.19 -8.24 -3.71
CA ILE A 137 -3.63 -8.52 -3.91
C ILE A 137 -3.98 -8.58 -5.42
N ILE A 138 -3.34 -7.76 -6.25
CA ILE A 138 -3.56 -7.72 -7.70
C ILE A 138 -2.79 -8.85 -8.40
N ASP A 139 -1.55 -9.07 -8.00
CA ASP A 139 -0.62 -10.05 -8.55
C ASP A 139 0.14 -10.73 -7.40
N GLN A 140 -0.38 -11.86 -6.95
CA GLN A 140 0.13 -12.62 -5.81
C GLN A 140 1.56 -13.10 -5.99
N ASN A 141 2.01 -13.26 -7.25
CA ASN A 141 3.34 -13.75 -7.59
C ASN A 141 4.26 -12.62 -8.04
N ASN A 142 3.91 -11.37 -7.72
CA ASN A 142 4.73 -10.23 -8.11
C ASN A 142 6.08 -10.26 -7.38
N ILE A 143 7.12 -10.72 -8.09
CA ILE A 143 8.47 -10.91 -7.56
C ILE A 143 9.00 -9.63 -6.89
N THR A 144 8.75 -8.46 -7.48
CA THR A 144 9.24 -7.19 -6.92
C THR A 144 8.56 -6.89 -5.60
N ALA A 145 7.23 -7.01 -5.52
CA ALA A 145 6.50 -6.78 -4.28
C ALA A 145 6.84 -7.81 -3.21
N LEU A 146 6.94 -9.10 -3.55
CA LEU A 146 7.35 -10.18 -2.64
C LEU A 146 8.72 -9.89 -2.03
N ARG A 147 9.71 -9.52 -2.85
CA ARG A 147 11.06 -9.22 -2.37
C ARG A 147 11.08 -7.99 -1.44
N GLN A 148 10.36 -6.93 -1.80
CA GLN A 148 10.34 -5.71 -0.98
C GLN A 148 9.60 -5.92 0.33
N ILE A 149 8.42 -6.56 0.31
CA ILE A 149 7.64 -6.77 1.52
C ILE A 149 8.31 -7.76 2.47
N MET A 150 8.99 -8.79 1.95
CA MET A 150 9.79 -9.72 2.74
C MET A 150 10.87 -8.97 3.54
N ARG A 151 11.60 -8.06 2.90
CA ARG A 151 12.63 -7.23 3.56
C ARG A 151 12.01 -6.29 4.59
N LEU A 152 10.86 -5.69 4.28
CA LEU A 152 10.14 -4.82 5.20
C LEU A 152 9.65 -5.59 6.44
N TYR A 153 9.04 -6.78 6.27
CA TYR A 153 8.64 -7.64 7.38
C TYR A 153 9.82 -8.05 8.26
N PHE A 154 10.96 -8.38 7.67
CA PHE A 154 12.16 -8.73 8.43
C PHE A 154 12.69 -7.56 9.26
N ASN A 155 12.77 -6.36 8.66
CA ASN A 155 13.21 -5.15 9.36
C ASN A 155 12.25 -4.76 10.51
N ASP A 156 10.96 -5.02 10.32
CA ASP A 156 9.89 -4.83 11.32
C ASP A 156 9.83 -5.98 12.36
N LYS A 157 10.80 -6.90 12.35
CA LYS A 157 10.87 -8.10 13.21
C LYS A 157 9.64 -9.02 13.11
N SER A 158 8.84 -8.86 12.07
CA SER A 158 7.71 -9.71 11.71
C SER A 158 8.25 -10.96 10.99
N TYR A 159 9.02 -11.78 11.73
CA TYR A 159 9.81 -12.88 11.15
C TYR A 159 8.93 -13.99 10.56
N HIS A 160 7.74 -14.23 11.12
CA HIS A 160 6.83 -15.23 10.58
C HIS A 160 6.32 -14.83 9.18
N GLU A 161 5.88 -13.60 9.02
CA GLU A 161 5.42 -13.02 7.75
C GLU A 161 6.54 -12.97 6.72
N ALA A 162 7.76 -12.61 7.16
CA ALA A 162 8.95 -12.64 6.33
C ALA A 162 9.26 -14.07 5.83
N GLU A 163 9.16 -15.07 6.70
CA GLU A 163 9.39 -16.48 6.36
C GLU A 163 8.36 -17.00 5.34
N VAL A 164 7.08 -16.71 5.56
CA VAL A 164 5.99 -17.09 4.64
C VAL A 164 6.20 -16.44 3.27
N THR A 165 6.54 -15.14 3.25
CA THR A 165 6.78 -14.40 2.01
C THR A 165 8.02 -14.93 1.26
N ALA A 166 9.10 -15.25 1.98
CA ALA A 166 10.31 -15.81 1.39
C ALA A 166 10.05 -17.19 0.75
N LYS A 167 9.25 -18.04 1.39
CA LYS A 167 8.84 -19.34 0.81
C LYS A 167 8.03 -19.15 -0.46
N LEU A 168 7.04 -18.24 -0.44
CA LEU A 168 6.24 -17.92 -1.63
C LEU A 168 7.09 -17.35 -2.78
N LEU A 169 8.12 -16.54 -2.46
CA LEU A 169 9.08 -16.05 -3.45
C LEU A 169 9.90 -17.20 -4.06
N LEU A 170 10.31 -18.18 -3.25
CA LEU A 170 11.06 -19.36 -3.72
C LEU A 170 10.23 -20.36 -4.53
N GLU A 171 8.91 -20.39 -4.34
CA GLU A 171 8.01 -21.15 -5.21
C GLU A 171 7.99 -20.59 -6.65
N ASN A 172 8.15 -19.27 -6.79
CA ASN A 172 8.18 -18.58 -8.08
C ASN A 172 9.60 -18.46 -8.66
N ILE A 173 10.62 -18.26 -7.81
CA ILE A 173 12.04 -18.17 -8.17
C ILE A 173 12.83 -19.10 -7.26
N HIS A 174 13.05 -20.33 -7.71
CA HIS A 174 13.71 -21.38 -6.92
C HIS A 174 15.12 -21.05 -6.40
N ASN A 175 15.79 -20.02 -6.92
CA ASN A 175 17.15 -19.65 -6.50
C ASN A 175 17.30 -18.15 -6.18
N ASP A 176 16.27 -17.53 -5.61
CA ASP A 176 16.38 -16.15 -5.13
C ASP A 176 17.29 -16.10 -3.90
N LEU A 177 18.50 -15.55 -4.07
CA LEU A 177 19.52 -15.49 -3.03
C LEU A 177 19.05 -14.69 -1.81
N ASP A 178 18.26 -13.63 -2.01
CA ASP A 178 17.75 -12.82 -0.91
C ASP A 178 16.79 -13.64 -0.05
N ALA A 179 15.87 -14.38 -0.68
CA ALA A 179 14.92 -15.23 0.03
C ALA A 179 15.61 -16.38 0.79
N VAL A 180 16.61 -17.03 0.17
CA VAL A 180 17.38 -18.09 0.83
C VAL A 180 18.14 -17.55 2.05
N ASN A 181 18.80 -16.39 1.91
CA ASN A 181 19.52 -15.78 3.02
C ASN A 181 18.56 -15.34 4.13
N MET A 182 17.41 -14.77 3.76
CA MET A 182 16.37 -14.39 4.70
C MET A 182 15.91 -15.57 5.57
N LEU A 183 15.65 -16.74 4.97
CA LEU A 183 15.25 -17.94 5.71
C LEU A 183 16.35 -18.45 6.65
N LYS A 184 17.62 -18.35 6.26
CA LYS A 184 18.76 -18.71 7.11
C LYS A 184 18.86 -17.77 8.31
N ASP A 185 18.73 -16.47 8.08
CA ASP A 185 18.83 -15.45 9.13
C ASP A 185 17.69 -15.62 10.15
N ILE A 186 16.45 -15.83 9.68
CA ILE A 186 15.29 -16.11 10.54
C ILE A 186 15.49 -17.39 11.35
N ALA A 187 16.00 -18.46 10.74
CA ALA A 187 16.27 -19.71 11.44
C ALA A 187 17.37 -19.56 12.51
N ALA A 188 18.42 -18.79 12.22
CA ALA A 188 19.49 -18.49 13.18
C ALA A 188 18.96 -17.70 14.37
N ILE A 189 18.13 -16.67 14.14
CA ILE A 189 17.47 -15.90 15.20
C ILE A 189 16.61 -16.82 16.08
N GLY A 190 15.78 -17.65 15.47
CA GLY A 190 14.93 -18.61 16.20
C GLY A 190 15.71 -19.63 17.04
N ALA A 191 16.91 -20.02 16.59
CA ALA A 191 17.80 -20.92 17.34
C ALA A 191 18.50 -20.21 18.52
N MET A 192 18.80 -18.91 18.39
CA MET A 192 19.42 -18.11 19.46
C MET A 192 18.44 -17.74 20.56
N ASP A 193 17.17 -17.48 20.22
CA ASP A 193 16.12 -17.08 21.17
C ASP A 193 15.44 -18.28 21.89
N GLY A 194 15.99 -19.49 21.76
CA GLY A 194 15.48 -20.67 22.48
C GLY A 194 14.26 -21.34 21.84
N GLY A 195 14.15 -21.29 20.51
CA GLY A 195 13.06 -21.87 19.74
C GLY A 195 11.78 -21.05 19.85
N PHE A 196 11.03 -20.97 18.76
CA PHE A 196 9.62 -20.57 18.79
C PHE A 196 8.83 -21.58 19.64
N ASN A 197 8.97 -21.52 20.96
CA ASN A 197 8.21 -22.35 21.88
C ASN A 197 6.74 -21.95 21.73
N ASN A 198 5.98 -22.89 21.14
CA ASN A 198 4.53 -22.94 21.02
C ASN A 198 3.85 -22.12 19.92
N ILE A 199 3.91 -22.55 18.64
CA ILE A 199 2.69 -22.62 17.80
C ILE A 199 2.75 -23.83 16.85
N ARG A 200 2.57 -25.03 17.40
CA ARG A 200 1.84 -26.10 16.72
C ARG A 200 0.63 -26.40 17.60
N PRO A 201 -0.62 -26.10 17.20
CA PRO A 201 -1.72 -26.84 17.77
C PRO A 201 -1.55 -28.28 17.27
N ALA A 202 -1.27 -29.18 18.20
CA ALA A 202 -1.44 -30.60 17.96
C ALA A 202 -2.87 -30.80 17.44
N LYS A 203 -2.99 -31.35 16.24
CA LYS A 203 -4.24 -31.96 15.79
C LYS A 203 -4.43 -33.21 16.65
N GLU A 204 -5.47 -33.20 17.47
CA GLU A 204 -6.23 -34.39 17.83
C GLU A 204 -7.62 -34.26 17.21
#